data_AF-A0A0N5AYP6-F1
#
_entry.id   AF-A0A0N5AYP6-F1
#
_cell.length_a   1.000
_cell.length_b   1.000
_cell.length_c   1.000
_cell.angle_alpha   90.00
_cell.angle_beta   90.00
_cell.angle_gamma   90.00
#
_symmetry.space_group_name_H-M   'P 1'
#
loop_
_entity.id
_entity.type
_entity.pdbx_description
1 polymer ?
#
loop_
_entity_poly.entity_id
_entity_poly.type
_entity_poly.pdbx_seq_one_letter_code
_entity_poly.pdbx_strand_id
1 'polypeptide(L)'
;MECAASCSNESSDVRDIAVKRKRKALEAAISSCSKTRITAADCKELIKIEKQKQEPVSLEIPTDVRQTARLSILEETRRAAARAEQIGPQGWKKPPCLRTNKEFLARALRSTLPRRGRSPTATSSTKV
;
A
#
# COMPACT_ATOMS: atom_id res chain seq x y z
N MET A 1 -35.80 -31.15 20.13
CA MET A 1 -36.52 -29.93 19.73
C MET A 1 -36.09 -28.84 20.70
N GLU A 2 -35.16 -28.00 20.25
CA GLU A 2 -35.38 -26.56 19.92
C GLU A 2 -35.45 -25.74 21.22
N CYS A 3 -34.61 -24.73 21.45
CA CYS A 3 -34.53 -23.50 20.67
C CYS A 3 -33.12 -22.88 20.71
N ALA A 4 -32.60 -22.56 19.52
CA ALA A 4 -31.59 -21.53 19.33
C ALA A 4 -32.32 -20.27 18.83
N ALA A 5 -32.13 -19.14 19.49
CA ALA A 5 -32.12 -17.79 18.90
C ALA A 5 -32.33 -16.74 20.01
N SER A 6 -31.34 -15.87 20.21
CA SER A 6 -31.53 -14.41 20.31
C SER A 6 -30.27 -13.75 20.87
N CYS A 7 -29.29 -13.45 20.02
CA CYS A 7 -28.22 -12.47 20.30
C CYS A 7 -27.69 -11.92 18.97
N SER A 8 -28.46 -11.07 18.27
CA SER A 8 -28.02 -10.50 16.99
C SER A 8 -28.38 -9.04 16.73
N ASN A 9 -28.67 -8.21 17.74
CA ASN A 9 -29.15 -6.83 17.50
C ASN A 9 -28.35 -5.68 18.15
N GLU A 10 -27.13 -5.89 18.65
CA GLU A 10 -26.30 -4.78 19.19
C GLU A 10 -25.25 -4.21 18.21
N SER A 11 -25.06 -4.81 17.02
CA SER A 11 -23.90 -4.49 16.19
C SER A 11 -24.10 -3.36 15.16
N SER A 12 -25.33 -3.01 14.78
CA SER A 12 -25.61 -1.97 13.77
C SER A 12 -25.44 -0.55 14.34
N ASP A 13 -25.95 -0.29 15.54
CA ASP A 13 -25.96 1.05 16.13
C ASP A 13 -24.55 1.59 16.43
N VAL A 14 -23.63 0.74 16.86
CA VAL A 14 -22.24 1.13 17.14
C VAL A 14 -21.51 1.53 15.85
N ARG A 15 -21.77 0.84 14.74
CA ARG A 15 -21.20 1.19 13.42
C ARG A 15 -21.78 2.49 12.91
N ASP A 16 -23.08 2.70 13.08
CA ASP A 16 -23.76 3.93 12.65
C ASP A 16 -23.28 5.15 13.44
N ILE A 17 -23.03 5.00 14.74
CA ILE A 17 -22.42 6.04 15.58
C ILE A 17 -20.99 6.33 15.11
N ALA A 18 -20.20 5.31 14.79
CA ALA A 18 -18.83 5.48 14.30
C ALA A 18 -18.79 6.16 12.93
N VAL A 19 -19.70 5.82 12.01
CA VAL A 19 -19.83 6.44 10.69
C VAL A 19 -20.27 7.89 10.81
N LYS A 20 -21.25 8.20 11.67
CA LYS A 20 -21.69 9.58 11.95
C LYS A 20 -20.55 10.44 12.53
N ARG A 21 -19.75 9.89 13.45
CA ARG A 21 -18.57 10.58 14.01
C ARG A 21 -17.49 10.84 12.95
N LYS A 22 -17.21 9.87 12.08
CA LYS A 22 -16.26 10.02 10.97
C LYS A 22 -16.71 11.09 9.97
N ARG A 23 -18.00 11.12 9.62
CA ARG A 23 -18.57 12.13 8.73
C ARG A 23 -18.48 13.53 9.33
N LYS A 24 -18.81 13.69 10.62
CA LYS A 24 -18.69 14.97 11.33
C LYS A 24 -17.24 15.46 11.44
N ALA A 25 -16.29 14.55 11.65
CA ALA A 25 -14.86 14.89 11.66
C ALA A 25 -14.34 15.30 10.27
N LEU A 26 -14.81 14.63 9.21
CA LEU A 26 -14.50 14.99 7.83
C LEU A 26 -15.07 16.37 7.47
N GLU A 27 -16.32 16.65 7.83
CA GLU A 27 -16.96 17.96 7.60
C GLU A 27 -16.24 19.09 8.36
N ALA A 28 -15.80 18.83 9.60
CA ALA A 28 -14.97 19.77 10.36
C ALA A 28 -13.57 19.98 9.76
N ALA A 29 -12.96 18.93 9.21
CA ALA A 29 -11.67 19.03 8.51
C ALA A 29 -11.78 19.82 7.20
N ILE A 30 -12.88 19.63 6.44
CA ILE A 30 -13.17 20.38 5.23
C ILE A 30 -13.47 21.85 5.55
N SER A 31 -14.23 22.12 6.62
CA SER A 31 -14.54 23.49 7.08
C SER A 31 -13.30 24.24 7.59
N SER A 32 -12.38 23.55 8.27
CA SER A 32 -11.14 24.15 8.78
C SER A 32 -10.06 24.33 7.71
N CYS A 33 -10.14 23.60 6.59
CA CYS A 33 -9.25 23.78 5.43
C CYS A 33 -9.72 24.96 4.54
N SER A 34 -9.72 26.17 5.08
CA SER A 34 -10.09 27.40 4.36
C SER A 34 -8.92 28.07 3.61
N LYS A 35 -7.79 27.39 3.39
CA LYS A 35 -6.58 28.02 2.83
C LYS A 35 -6.05 27.50 1.49
N THR A 36 -6.68 26.53 0.84
CA THR A 36 -6.41 26.26 -0.59
C THR A 36 -7.73 26.01 -1.31
N ARG A 37 -8.44 27.08 -1.69
CA ARG A 37 -9.49 27.00 -2.70
C ARG A 37 -8.81 26.77 -4.04
N ILE A 38 -8.53 25.53 -4.37
CA ILE A 38 -8.32 25.15 -5.77
C ILE A 38 -9.69 25.33 -6.43
N THR A 39 -9.81 26.36 -7.24
CA THR A 39 -11.03 26.62 -8.00
C THR A 39 -11.11 25.64 -9.16
N ALA A 40 -12.31 25.44 -9.72
CA ALA A 40 -12.47 24.64 -10.93
C ALA A 40 -11.66 25.21 -12.13
N ALA A 41 -11.27 26.48 -12.08
CA ALA A 41 -10.37 27.10 -13.05
C ALA A 41 -8.91 26.67 -12.86
N ASP A 42 -8.45 26.56 -11.61
CA ASP A 42 -7.10 26.07 -11.29
C ASP A 42 -6.92 24.60 -11.70
N CYS A 43 -7.96 23.76 -11.51
CA CYS A 43 -7.95 22.39 -12.01
C CYS A 43 -7.86 22.32 -13.55
N LYS A 44 -8.49 23.26 -14.27
CA LYS A 44 -8.45 23.33 -15.73
C LYS A 44 -7.08 23.77 -16.23
N GLU A 45 -6.44 24.73 -15.56
CA GLU A 45 -5.08 25.17 -15.86
C GLU A 45 -4.06 24.06 -15.59
N LEU A 46 -4.20 23.29 -14.50
CA LEU A 46 -3.36 22.14 -14.23
C LEU A 46 -3.49 21.05 -15.31
N ILE A 47 -4.71 20.74 -15.77
CA ILE A 47 -4.94 19.80 -16.88
C ILE A 47 -4.32 20.32 -18.18
N LYS A 48 -4.30 21.63 -18.40
CA LYS A 48 -3.71 22.27 -19.59
C LYS A 48 -2.19 22.19 -19.58
N ILE A 49 -1.56 22.39 -18.41
CA ILE A 49 -0.12 22.24 -18.19
C ILE A 49 0.29 20.76 -18.33
N GLU A 50 -0.51 19.82 -17.82
CA GLU A 50 -0.26 18.38 -17.96
C GLU A 50 -0.37 17.91 -19.42
N LYS A 51 -1.30 18.48 -20.19
CA LYS A 51 -1.40 18.31 -21.65
C LYS A 51 -0.23 18.94 -22.41
N GLN A 52 0.32 20.06 -21.94
CA GLN A 52 1.50 20.70 -22.55
C GLN A 52 2.83 20.01 -22.20
N LYS A 53 2.90 19.26 -21.08
CA LYS A 53 4.06 18.42 -20.74
C LYS A 53 4.12 17.09 -21.49
N GLN A 54 3.05 16.72 -22.20
CA GLN A 54 3.13 15.73 -23.27
C GLN A 54 3.68 16.40 -24.54
N GLU A 55 4.88 16.96 -24.44
CA GLU A 55 5.76 17.03 -25.60
C GLU A 55 6.07 15.57 -25.96
N PRO A 56 5.64 15.06 -27.13
CA PRO A 56 6.03 13.72 -27.52
C PRO A 56 7.53 13.76 -27.70
N VAL A 57 8.29 13.23 -26.72
CA VAL A 57 9.71 12.92 -26.87
C VAL A 57 9.79 11.85 -27.94
N SER A 58 9.72 12.32 -29.18
CA SER A 58 9.85 11.58 -30.42
C SER A 58 11.33 11.48 -30.68
N LEU A 59 12.05 10.85 -29.74
CA LEU A 59 13.27 10.17 -30.14
C LEU A 59 12.76 9.07 -31.06
N GLU A 60 12.83 9.31 -32.36
CA GLU A 60 12.51 8.34 -33.39
C GLU A 60 13.49 7.17 -33.21
N ILE A 61 13.16 6.27 -32.30
CA ILE A 61 13.85 4.99 -32.17
C ILE A 61 13.68 4.36 -33.55
N PRO A 62 14.79 4.10 -34.26
CA PRO A 62 14.73 3.50 -35.59
C PRO A 62 13.80 2.31 -35.53
N THR A 63 12.89 2.20 -36.50
CA THR A 63 11.81 1.19 -36.49
C THR A 63 12.37 -0.22 -36.32
N ASP A 64 13.56 -0.47 -36.85
CA ASP A 64 14.34 -1.69 -36.68
C ASP A 64 14.74 -1.96 -35.20
N VAL A 65 15.32 -0.98 -34.51
CA VAL A 65 15.67 -1.08 -33.08
C VAL A 65 14.42 -1.31 -32.23
N ARG A 66 13.29 -0.70 -32.60
CA ARG A 66 12.01 -0.91 -31.92
C ARG A 66 11.48 -2.34 -32.13
N GLN A 67 11.59 -2.88 -33.34
CA GLN A 67 11.14 -4.22 -33.67
C GLN A 67 12.02 -5.27 -32.99
N THR A 68 13.33 -5.13 -33.06
CA THR A 68 14.30 -6.01 -32.38
C THR A 68 14.12 -5.98 -30.86
N ALA A 69 13.94 -4.79 -30.25
CA ALA A 69 13.64 -4.68 -28.83
C ALA A 69 12.33 -5.39 -28.45
N ARG A 70 11.26 -5.25 -29.26
CA ARG A 70 10.00 -5.96 -29.04
C ARG A 70 10.19 -7.47 -29.10
N LEU A 71 10.89 -7.98 -30.10
CA LEU A 71 11.16 -9.41 -30.25
C LEU A 71 11.97 -9.93 -29.07
N SER A 72 13.02 -9.22 -28.66
CA SER A 72 13.85 -9.58 -27.51
C SER A 72 13.03 -9.68 -26.21
N ILE A 73 12.11 -8.74 -25.97
CA ILE A 73 11.19 -8.78 -24.83
C ILE A 73 10.30 -10.02 -24.91
N LEU A 74 9.71 -10.30 -26.06
CA LEU A 74 8.83 -11.47 -26.25
C LEU A 74 9.56 -12.81 -26.08
N GLU A 75 10.83 -12.88 -26.49
CA GLU A 75 11.66 -14.07 -26.29
C GLU A 75 12.03 -14.27 -24.82
N GLU A 76 12.40 -13.20 -24.11
CA GLU A 76 12.72 -13.28 -22.68
C GLU A 76 11.48 -13.63 -21.85
N THR A 77 10.30 -13.11 -22.19
CA THR A 77 9.05 -13.47 -21.49
C THR A 77 8.68 -14.93 -21.74
N ARG A 78 8.84 -15.44 -22.98
CA ARG A 78 8.65 -16.87 -23.27
C ARG A 78 9.62 -17.75 -22.47
N ARG A 79 10.89 -17.36 -22.39
CA ARG A 79 11.90 -18.06 -21.56
C ARG A 79 11.53 -17.99 -20.07
N ALA A 80 11.03 -16.86 -19.58
CA ALA A 80 10.58 -16.71 -18.21
C ALA A 80 9.35 -17.59 -17.90
N ALA A 81 8.40 -17.71 -18.83
CA ALA A 81 7.25 -18.59 -18.69
C ALA A 81 7.68 -20.06 -18.58
N ALA A 82 8.58 -20.53 -19.46
CA ALA A 82 9.12 -21.88 -19.38
C ALA A 82 9.86 -22.15 -18.06
N ARG A 83 10.67 -21.18 -17.57
CA ARG A 83 11.30 -21.27 -16.24
C ARG A 83 10.27 -21.36 -15.12
N ALA A 84 9.19 -20.61 -15.21
CA ALA A 84 8.11 -20.61 -14.22
C ALA A 84 7.29 -21.91 -14.25
N GLU A 85 7.08 -22.53 -15.41
CA GLU A 85 6.46 -23.86 -15.51
C GLU A 85 7.37 -24.94 -14.90
N GLN A 86 8.68 -24.86 -15.14
CA GLN A 86 9.64 -25.83 -14.62
C GLN A 86 9.87 -25.72 -13.11
N ILE A 87 9.95 -24.51 -12.56
CA ILE A 87 10.35 -24.26 -11.16
C ILE A 87 9.16 -23.79 -10.30
N GLY A 88 8.04 -23.41 -10.92
CA GLY A 88 6.88 -22.83 -10.26
C GLY A 88 7.05 -21.33 -9.95
N PRO A 89 6.09 -20.72 -9.23
CA PRO A 89 6.15 -19.32 -8.80
C PRO A 89 7.32 -19.02 -7.84
N GLN A 90 7.99 -20.05 -7.32
CA GLN A 90 9.25 -19.94 -6.57
C GLN A 90 10.51 -20.01 -7.45
N GLY A 91 10.36 -19.76 -8.76
CA GLY A 91 11.42 -19.74 -9.77
C GLY A 91 12.67 -18.94 -9.39
N TRP A 92 12.53 -17.97 -8.47
CA TRP A 92 13.65 -17.35 -7.79
C TRP A 92 13.85 -18.06 -6.45
N LYS A 93 14.74 -19.06 -6.44
CA LYS A 93 15.21 -19.65 -5.18
C LYS A 93 15.72 -18.52 -4.30
N LYS A 94 15.03 -18.25 -3.19
CA LYS A 94 15.53 -17.32 -2.17
C LYS A 94 16.96 -17.74 -1.86
N PRO A 95 17.95 -16.84 -1.96
CA PRO A 95 19.32 -17.20 -1.63
C PRO A 95 19.35 -17.78 -0.21
N PRO A 96 20.18 -18.81 0.06
CA PRO A 96 20.29 -19.39 1.39
C PRO A 96 20.80 -18.30 2.34
N CYS A 97 19.87 -17.56 2.94
CA CYS A 97 20.19 -16.58 3.95
C CYS A 97 20.68 -17.35 5.18
N LEU A 98 21.89 -17.05 5.64
CA LEU A 98 22.38 -17.52 6.93
C LEU A 98 21.29 -17.27 7.97
N ARG A 99 21.00 -18.28 8.80
CA ARG A 99 20.04 -18.13 9.90
C ARG A 99 20.55 -16.99 10.78
N THR A 100 19.89 -15.83 10.71
CA THR A 100 20.22 -14.72 11.60
C THR A 100 19.93 -15.13 13.03
N ASN A 101 20.72 -14.63 13.98
CA ASN A 101 20.42 -14.83 15.38
C ASN A 101 19.07 -14.17 15.69
N LYS A 102 18.08 -14.98 16.08
CA LYS A 102 16.70 -14.53 16.34
C LYS A 102 16.65 -13.42 17.38
N GLU A 103 17.51 -13.47 18.39
CA GLU A 103 17.61 -12.46 19.44
C GLU A 103 18.16 -11.14 18.92
N PHE A 104 19.21 -11.20 18.10
CA PHE A 104 19.76 -10.00 17.46
C PHE A 104 18.71 -9.32 16.59
N LEU A 105 17.98 -10.09 15.78
CA LEU A 105 16.93 -9.56 14.91
C LEU A 105 15.78 -8.95 15.73
N ALA A 106 15.33 -9.63 16.79
CA ALA A 106 14.28 -9.12 17.67
C ALA A 106 14.70 -7.80 18.35
N ARG A 107 15.96 -7.69 18.80
CA ARG A 107 16.51 -6.46 19.38
C ARG A 107 16.60 -5.35 18.34
N ALA A 108 17.12 -5.65 17.16
CA ALA A 108 17.22 -4.71 16.05
C ALA A 108 15.83 -4.15 15.69
N LEU A 109 14.84 -5.02 15.48
CA LEU A 109 13.46 -4.61 15.18
C LEU A 109 12.84 -3.75 16.29
N ARG A 110 13.06 -4.09 17.57
CA ARG A 110 12.58 -3.28 18.70
C ARG A 110 13.24 -1.90 18.76
N SER A 111 14.49 -1.78 18.31
CA SER A 111 15.24 -0.51 18.31
C SER A 111 14.92 0.38 17.10
N THR A 112 14.65 -0.22 15.93
CA THR A 112 14.45 0.52 14.67
C THR A 112 12.99 0.80 14.36
N LEU A 113 12.05 -0.01 14.87
CA LEU A 113 10.62 0.24 14.66
C LEU A 113 10.11 1.30 15.64
N PRO A 114 9.42 2.35 15.15
CA PRO A 114 8.78 3.32 16.04
C PRO A 114 7.74 2.59 16.89
N ARG A 115 7.82 2.76 18.22
CA ARG A 115 6.85 2.20 19.18
C ARG A 115 5.46 2.77 18.84
N ARG A 116 4.64 2.02 18.09
CA ARG A 116 3.22 2.37 17.90
C ARG A 116 2.53 2.26 19.27
N GLY A 117 2.24 3.40 19.88
CA GLY A 117 1.21 3.58 20.90
C GLY A 117 1.32 2.71 22.16
N ARG A 118 2.45 2.74 22.89
CA ARG A 118 2.42 2.26 24.28
C ARG A 118 1.67 3.29 25.14
N SER A 119 0.42 2.98 25.49
CA SER A 119 -0.17 3.53 26.71
C SER A 119 0.69 3.08 27.90
N PRO A 120 0.96 3.95 28.88
CA PRO A 120 1.82 3.64 30.01
C PRO A 120 1.01 2.90 31.09
N THR A 121 0.74 1.60 30.91
CA THR A 121 0.19 0.78 32.01
C THR A 121 0.70 -0.65 31.95
N ALA A 122 1.80 -0.89 32.65
CA ALA A 122 2.11 -2.15 33.33
C ALA A 122 3.33 -1.90 34.21
N THR A 123 3.08 -1.51 35.45
CA THR A 123 4.07 -1.50 36.53
C THR A 123 4.57 -2.93 36.73
N SER A 124 5.86 -3.17 36.49
CA SER A 124 6.52 -4.39 36.91
C SER A 124 6.66 -4.37 38.43
N SER A 125 5.86 -5.18 39.11
CA SER A 125 6.02 -5.44 40.54
C SER A 125 7.34 -6.19 40.78
N THR A 126 8.34 -5.48 41.29
CA THR A 126 9.56 -6.08 41.84
C THR A 126 9.20 -6.74 43.17
N LYS A 127 9.26 -8.06 43.23
CA LYS A 127 9.15 -8.80 44.50
C LYS A 127 10.56 -8.96 45.07
N VAL A 128 10.77 -8.34 46.24
CA VAL A 128 11.90 -8.56 47.16
C VAL A 128 11.77 -9.94 47.79
#